data_AF-A0A5F1S4U0-F1
#
_entry.id   AF-A0A5F1S4U0-F1
#
_cell.length_a   1.000
_cell.length_b   1.000
_cell.length_c   1.000
_cell.angle_alpha   90.00
_cell.angle_beta   90.00
_cell.angle_gamma   90.00
#
_symmetry.space_group_name_H-M   'P 1'
#
loop_
_entity.id
_entity.type
_entity.pdbx_description
1 polymer ?
#
loop_
_entity_poly.entity_id
_entity_poly.type
_entity_poly.pdbx_seq_one_letter_code
_entity_poly.pdbx_strand_id
1 'polypeptide(L)'
;MTDPYDILGVARDAGEEQIKAAYRKRAKAAHPDSGGDTEAFARLQKAYELLLDPVRRKVFDDTGYDVELTDAVDLQALVAIEKLITEVVLDEREPGTFDPVAKMRASLLEEIRKANFSKSELERHSNRIGLHLERLGKRPGKDVVGHMLRARIKAIATAISETEAKIGASERACDMLEGYLYEMNEPQEEAETAAEIEWDEPRIRSAAQ
;
A
#
# COMPACT_ATOMS: atom_id res chain seq x y z
N MET A 1 -8.36 4.64 -7.97
CA MET A 1 -8.96 5.89 -7.48
C MET A 1 -10.12 6.36 -8.33
N THR A 2 -11.27 6.53 -7.68
CA THR A 2 -12.52 6.93 -8.32
C THR A 2 -12.57 8.45 -8.43
N ASP A 3 -12.87 8.97 -9.63
CA ASP A 3 -12.94 10.41 -9.86
C ASP A 3 -14.34 10.98 -9.48
N PRO A 4 -14.43 11.94 -8.53
CA PRO A 4 -15.67 12.58 -8.10
C PRO A 4 -16.33 13.40 -9.22
N TYR A 5 -15.55 13.99 -10.13
CA TYR A 5 -16.06 14.75 -11.27
C TYR A 5 -16.75 13.81 -12.26
N ASP A 6 -16.22 12.61 -12.47
CA ASP A 6 -16.86 11.56 -13.28
C ASP A 6 -18.13 11.03 -12.60
N ILE A 7 -18.09 10.83 -11.27
CA ILE A 7 -19.26 10.42 -10.46
C ILE A 7 -20.38 11.46 -10.50
N LEU A 8 -20.08 12.75 -10.63
CA LEU A 8 -21.09 13.80 -10.81
C LEU A 8 -21.41 14.09 -12.28
N GLY A 9 -20.50 13.75 -13.19
CA GLY A 9 -20.61 14.04 -14.62
C GLY A 9 -20.42 15.52 -14.92
N VAL A 10 -19.46 16.14 -14.24
CA VAL A 10 -19.11 17.57 -14.38
C VAL A 10 -17.65 17.71 -14.78
N ALA A 11 -17.29 18.84 -15.38
CA ALA A 11 -15.90 19.16 -15.68
C ALA A 11 -15.12 19.51 -14.40
N ARG A 12 -13.78 19.39 -14.43
CA ARG A 12 -12.92 19.73 -13.28
C ARG A 12 -13.00 21.20 -12.86
N ASP A 13 -13.28 22.09 -13.80
CA ASP A 13 -13.46 23.53 -13.57
C ASP A 13 -14.90 23.90 -13.17
N ALA A 14 -15.78 22.91 -12.95
CA ALA A 14 -17.17 23.17 -12.62
C ALA A 14 -17.31 24.01 -11.34
N GLY A 15 -18.12 25.06 -11.46
CA GLY A 15 -18.51 25.91 -10.34
C GLY A 15 -19.52 25.24 -9.43
N GLU A 16 -19.69 25.80 -8.23
CA GLU A 16 -20.55 25.26 -7.17
C GLU A 16 -22.00 25.02 -7.65
N GLU A 17 -22.57 25.94 -8.42
CA GLU A 17 -23.94 25.82 -8.94
C GLU A 17 -24.09 24.68 -9.95
N GLN A 18 -23.07 24.43 -10.78
CA GLN A 18 -23.06 23.30 -11.72
C GLN A 18 -22.98 21.96 -10.97
N ILE A 19 -22.14 21.90 -9.93
CA ILE A 19 -21.99 20.73 -9.04
C ILE A 19 -23.33 20.40 -8.36
N LYS A 20 -23.97 21.40 -7.74
CA LYS A 20 -25.29 21.24 -7.11
C LYS A 20 -26.37 20.81 -8.10
N ALA A 21 -26.39 21.39 -9.29
CA ALA A 21 -27.36 21.02 -10.32
C ALA A 21 -27.17 19.58 -10.81
N ALA A 22 -25.92 19.16 -11.03
CA ALA A 22 -25.58 17.81 -11.45
C ALA A 22 -25.95 16.76 -10.40
N TYR A 23 -25.61 17.02 -9.13
CA TYR A 23 -25.98 16.16 -8.02
C TYR A 23 -27.50 15.97 -7.92
N ARG A 24 -28.29 17.05 -7.92
CA ARG A 24 -29.76 16.96 -7.87
C ARG A 24 -30.34 16.11 -9.00
N LYS A 25 -29.80 16.27 -10.22
CA LYS A 25 -30.25 15.51 -11.39
C LYS A 25 -29.93 14.02 -11.24
N ARG A 26 -28.71 13.67 -10.83
CA ARG A 26 -28.27 12.27 -10.66
C ARG A 26 -28.93 11.60 -9.45
N ALA A 27 -29.06 12.31 -8.34
CA ALA A 27 -29.68 11.79 -7.11
C ALA A 27 -31.12 11.35 -7.36
N LYS A 28 -31.89 12.11 -8.15
CA LYS A 28 -33.25 11.74 -8.54
C LYS A 28 -33.30 10.46 -9.39
N ALA A 29 -32.30 10.23 -10.23
CA ALA A 29 -32.22 9.04 -11.08
C ALA A 29 -31.70 7.79 -10.35
N ALA A 30 -30.83 7.99 -9.35
CA ALA A 30 -30.15 6.93 -8.60
C ALA A 30 -30.80 6.57 -7.27
N HIS A 31 -31.95 7.17 -6.91
CA HIS A 31 -32.56 6.98 -5.60
C HIS A 31 -33.03 5.52 -5.39
N PRO A 32 -32.73 4.89 -4.23
CA PRO A 32 -33.15 3.51 -3.94
C PRO A 32 -34.67 3.28 -4.05
N ASP A 33 -35.48 4.26 -3.64
CA ASP A 33 -36.95 4.22 -3.78
C ASP A 33 -37.44 4.11 -5.24
N SER A 34 -36.59 4.44 -6.22
CA SER A 34 -36.87 4.29 -7.64
C SER A 34 -36.18 3.07 -8.26
N GLY A 35 -35.67 2.15 -7.44
CA GLY A 35 -34.94 0.95 -7.86
C GLY A 35 -33.43 1.18 -8.09
N GLY A 36 -32.88 2.30 -7.60
CA GLY A 36 -31.45 2.61 -7.68
C GLY A 36 -30.58 1.79 -6.73
N ASP A 37 -29.29 1.71 -7.03
CA ASP A 37 -28.29 1.05 -6.18
C ASP A 37 -27.87 1.97 -5.03
N THR A 38 -28.05 1.48 -3.79
CA THR A 38 -27.69 2.19 -2.56
C THR A 38 -26.19 2.53 -2.52
N GLU A 39 -25.32 1.65 -3.02
CA GLU A 39 -23.86 1.91 -3.02
C GLU A 39 -23.48 3.00 -4.03
N ALA A 40 -24.08 2.96 -5.23
CA ALA A 40 -23.93 4.02 -6.22
C ALA A 40 -24.44 5.37 -5.70
N PHE A 41 -25.57 5.39 -5.00
CA PHE A 41 -26.11 6.61 -4.40
C PHE A 41 -25.19 7.18 -3.30
N ALA A 42 -24.65 6.31 -2.43
CA ALA A 42 -23.70 6.70 -1.40
C ALA A 42 -22.41 7.30 -2.01
N ARG A 43 -21.89 6.70 -3.10
CA ARG A 43 -20.74 7.25 -3.84
C ARG A 43 -21.04 8.61 -4.45
N LEU A 44 -22.23 8.78 -5.04
CA LEU A 44 -22.68 10.06 -5.58
C LEU A 44 -22.73 11.15 -4.50
N GLN A 45 -23.24 10.81 -3.32
CA GLN A 45 -23.30 11.74 -2.20
C GLN A 45 -21.91 12.17 -1.73
N LYS A 46 -20.99 11.21 -1.52
CA LYS A 46 -19.61 11.51 -1.12
C LYS A 46 -18.87 12.37 -2.14
N ALA A 47 -19.05 12.11 -3.43
CA ALA A 47 -18.45 12.92 -4.48
C ALA A 47 -19.00 14.36 -4.50
N TYR A 48 -20.29 14.53 -4.21
CA TYR A 48 -20.88 15.85 -4.07
C TYR A 48 -20.35 16.59 -2.84
N GLU A 49 -20.25 15.91 -1.69
CA GLU A 49 -19.72 16.47 -0.44
C GLU A 49 -18.26 16.89 -0.59
N LEU A 50 -17.43 16.06 -1.23
CA LEU A 50 -16.05 16.39 -1.57
C LEU A 50 -15.96 17.67 -2.40
N LEU A 51 -16.68 17.74 -3.53
CA LEU A 51 -16.53 18.83 -4.49
C LEU A 51 -17.09 20.17 -3.99
N LEU A 52 -17.95 20.14 -2.95
CA LEU A 52 -18.43 21.34 -2.27
C LEU A 52 -17.51 21.84 -1.16
N ASP A 53 -16.66 20.98 -0.60
CA ASP A 53 -15.66 21.39 0.37
C ASP A 53 -14.41 21.89 -0.36
N PRO A 54 -14.10 23.21 -0.32
CA PRO A 54 -12.97 23.76 -1.06
C PRO A 54 -11.63 23.19 -0.63
N VAL A 55 -11.48 22.82 0.64
CA VAL A 55 -10.24 22.27 1.18
C VAL A 55 -10.08 20.84 0.71
N ARG A 56 -11.12 20.00 0.87
CA ARG A 56 -11.07 18.61 0.40
C ARG A 56 -10.94 18.52 -1.12
N ARG A 57 -11.67 19.34 -1.87
CA ARG A 57 -11.55 19.43 -3.34
C ARG A 57 -10.13 19.78 -3.75
N LYS A 58 -9.50 20.78 -3.10
CA LYS A 58 -8.11 21.13 -3.39
C LYS A 58 -7.16 19.96 -3.11
N VAL A 59 -7.30 19.29 -1.96
CA VAL A 59 -6.47 18.11 -1.65
C VAL A 59 -6.66 17.02 -2.71
N PHE A 60 -7.90 16.75 -3.12
CA PHE A 60 -8.19 15.79 -4.18
C PHE A 60 -7.58 16.22 -5.52
N ASP A 61 -7.69 17.48 -5.89
CA ASP A 61 -7.12 17.99 -7.16
C ASP A 61 -5.58 17.91 -7.16
N ASP A 62 -4.94 18.13 -6.01
CA ASP A 62 -3.49 18.06 -5.84
C ASP A 62 -2.97 16.60 -5.80
N THR A 63 -3.76 15.66 -5.25
CA THR A 63 -3.27 14.31 -4.90
C THR A 63 -4.00 13.16 -5.61
N GLY A 64 -5.15 13.41 -6.20
CA GLY A 64 -6.08 12.39 -6.70
C GLY A 64 -6.80 11.59 -5.62
N TYR A 65 -6.63 11.94 -4.34
CA TYR A 65 -7.05 11.14 -3.18
C TYR A 65 -8.14 11.84 -2.35
N ASP A 66 -9.10 11.04 -1.89
CA ASP A 66 -10.01 11.39 -0.81
C ASP A 66 -10.38 10.17 0.05
N VAL A 67 -10.34 10.33 1.36
CA VAL A 67 -10.52 9.22 2.31
C VAL A 67 -11.89 8.55 2.22
N GLU A 68 -12.94 9.26 1.79
CA GLU A 68 -14.31 8.73 1.76
C GLU A 68 -14.65 8.05 0.43
N LEU A 69 -13.99 8.45 -0.66
CA LEU A 69 -14.16 7.92 -2.01
C LEU A 69 -13.14 6.85 -2.40
N THR A 70 -12.05 6.75 -1.66
CA THR A 70 -10.99 5.77 -1.93
C THR A 70 -11.46 4.37 -1.59
N ASP A 71 -11.19 3.42 -2.48
CA ASP A 71 -11.54 2.03 -2.24
C ASP A 71 -10.65 1.39 -1.16
N ALA A 72 -11.08 0.24 -0.65
CA ALA A 72 -10.41 -0.41 0.47
C ALA A 72 -8.96 -0.83 0.14
N VAL A 73 -8.66 -1.16 -1.12
CA VAL A 73 -7.32 -1.59 -1.54
C VAL A 73 -6.40 -0.38 -1.64
N ASP A 74 -6.86 0.71 -2.25
CA ASP A 74 -6.14 1.99 -2.31
C ASP A 74 -5.83 2.53 -0.89
N LEU A 75 -6.78 2.44 0.06
CA LEU A 75 -6.53 2.83 1.46
C LEU A 75 -5.46 1.97 2.13
N GLN A 76 -5.49 0.65 1.92
CA GLN A 76 -4.48 -0.24 2.47
C GLN A 76 -3.09 0.00 1.84
N ALA A 77 -3.04 0.33 0.55
CA ALA A 77 -1.83 0.71 -0.15
C ALA A 77 -1.22 1.99 0.45
N LEU A 78 -2.04 3.02 0.71
CA LEU A 78 -1.60 4.25 1.35
C LEU A 78 -1.04 4.00 2.76
N VAL A 79 -1.69 3.15 3.56
CA VAL A 79 -1.17 2.75 4.88
C VAL A 79 0.18 2.03 4.76
N ALA A 80 0.39 1.23 3.70
CA ALA A 80 1.68 0.60 3.45
C ALA A 80 2.75 1.65 3.08
N ILE A 81 2.42 2.61 2.23
CA ILE A 81 3.30 3.72 1.86
C ILE A 81 3.64 4.59 3.07
N GLU A 82 2.66 4.92 3.93
CA GLU A 82 2.86 5.74 5.14
C GLU A 82 3.90 5.11 6.09
N LYS A 83 3.84 3.79 6.27
CA LYS A 83 4.83 3.05 7.07
C LYS A 83 6.24 3.20 6.49
N LEU A 84 6.36 3.08 5.17
CA LEU A 84 7.64 3.20 4.48
C LEU A 84 8.16 4.64 4.48
N ILE A 85 7.27 5.64 4.36
CA ILE A 85 7.62 7.05 4.53
C ILE A 85 8.16 7.27 5.94
N THR A 86 7.53 6.69 6.96
CA THR A 86 8.03 6.77 8.34
C THR A 86 9.44 6.20 8.45
N GLU A 87 9.72 5.06 7.81
CA GLU A 87 11.08 4.50 7.77
C GLU A 87 12.09 5.42 7.05
N VAL A 88 11.67 6.11 5.99
CA VAL A 88 12.52 7.06 5.25
C VAL A 88 12.78 8.31 6.09
N VAL A 89 11.77 8.85 6.77
CA VAL A 89 11.89 10.04 7.63
C VAL A 89 12.83 9.79 8.81
N LEU A 90 12.87 8.56 9.31
CA LEU A 90 13.76 8.15 10.40
C LEU A 90 15.15 7.71 9.92
N ASP A 91 15.43 7.74 8.62
CA ASP A 91 16.73 7.37 8.05
C ASP A 91 17.71 8.55 8.15
N GLU A 92 18.80 8.39 8.91
CA GLU A 92 19.75 9.47 9.21
C GLU A 92 20.80 9.71 8.09
N ARG A 93 20.77 8.94 7.00
CA ARG A 93 21.69 9.15 5.88
C ARG A 93 21.44 10.49 5.19
N GLU A 94 22.50 11.11 4.69
CA GLU A 94 22.40 12.40 4.01
C GLU A 94 21.51 12.31 2.76
N PRO A 95 20.60 13.28 2.53
CA PRO A 95 19.81 13.35 1.30
C PRO A 95 20.68 13.31 0.05
N GLY A 96 20.20 12.62 -0.99
CA GLY A 96 20.95 12.43 -2.23
C GLY A 96 22.02 11.32 -2.19
N THR A 97 22.30 10.71 -1.03
CA THR A 97 23.25 9.57 -0.92
C THR A 97 22.59 8.21 -1.13
N PHE A 98 21.26 8.14 -1.12
CA PHE A 98 20.49 6.95 -1.44
C PHE A 98 19.13 7.33 -2.06
N ASP A 99 18.54 6.42 -2.82
CA ASP A 99 17.19 6.59 -3.38
C ASP A 99 16.14 6.00 -2.41
N PRO A 100 15.39 6.83 -1.66
CA PRO A 100 14.35 6.35 -0.76
C PRO A 100 13.20 5.70 -1.52
N VAL A 101 12.84 6.19 -2.71
CA VAL A 101 11.71 5.64 -3.48
C VAL A 101 12.05 4.26 -4.01
N ALA A 102 13.28 4.04 -4.50
CA ALA A 102 13.76 2.71 -4.86
C ALA A 102 13.79 1.76 -3.65
N LYS A 103 14.21 2.24 -2.47
CA LYS A 103 14.17 1.46 -1.22
C LYS A 103 12.74 1.06 -0.87
N MET A 104 11.78 1.99 -0.93
CA MET A 104 10.36 1.71 -0.68
C MET A 104 9.81 0.64 -1.64
N ARG A 105 10.07 0.78 -2.95
CA ARG A 105 9.68 -0.23 -3.94
C ARG A 105 10.30 -1.60 -3.65
N ALA A 106 11.59 -1.65 -3.31
CA ALA A 106 12.26 -2.89 -2.95
C ALA A 106 11.64 -3.56 -1.71
N SER A 107 11.30 -2.77 -0.68
CA SER A 107 10.62 -3.25 0.52
C SER A 107 9.24 -3.83 0.19
N LEU A 108 8.44 -3.17 -0.63
CA LEU A 108 7.12 -3.70 -1.04
C LEU A 108 7.25 -5.01 -1.83
N LEU A 109 8.19 -5.09 -2.77
CA LEU A 109 8.44 -6.31 -3.54
C LEU A 109 8.91 -7.48 -2.66
N GLU A 110 9.69 -7.19 -1.61
CA GLU A 110 10.08 -8.17 -0.61
C GLU A 110 8.87 -8.68 0.18
N GLU A 111 8.00 -7.78 0.64
CA GLU A 111 6.79 -8.15 1.37
C GLU A 111 5.81 -8.96 0.51
N ILE A 112 5.64 -8.60 -0.76
CA ILE A 112 4.87 -9.39 -1.74
C ILE A 112 5.46 -10.80 -1.86
N ARG A 113 6.79 -10.92 -1.95
CA ARG A 113 7.46 -12.23 -2.07
C ARG A 113 7.23 -13.09 -0.84
N LYS A 114 7.43 -12.53 0.36
CA LYS A 114 7.21 -13.23 1.63
C LYS A 114 5.74 -13.65 1.81
N ALA A 115 4.81 -12.76 1.48
CA ALA A 115 3.38 -13.03 1.56
C ALA A 115 2.96 -14.14 0.59
N ASN A 116 3.44 -14.13 -0.64
CA ASN A 116 3.19 -15.20 -1.62
C ASN A 116 3.73 -16.56 -1.17
N PHE A 117 4.93 -16.57 -0.57
CA PHE A 117 5.48 -17.79 0.02
C PHE A 117 4.61 -18.29 1.17
N SER A 118 4.20 -17.41 2.08
CA SER A 118 3.31 -17.74 3.21
C SER A 118 1.97 -18.30 2.74
N LYS A 119 1.34 -17.66 1.74
CA LYS A 119 0.12 -18.13 1.09
C LYS A 119 0.29 -19.55 0.55
N SER A 120 1.37 -19.79 -0.20
CA SER A 120 1.66 -21.12 -0.77
C SER A 120 1.80 -22.20 0.31
N GLU A 121 2.44 -21.89 1.44
CA GLU A 121 2.55 -22.81 2.59
C GLU A 121 1.19 -23.08 3.25
N LEU A 122 0.36 -22.05 3.41
CA LEU A 122 -1.00 -22.19 3.94
C LEU A 122 -1.87 -23.08 3.04
N GLU A 123 -1.79 -22.90 1.71
CA GLU A 123 -2.50 -23.73 0.74
C GLU A 123 -2.07 -25.19 0.83
N ARG A 124 -0.77 -25.47 0.93
CA ARG A 124 -0.23 -26.82 1.15
C ARG A 124 -0.77 -27.44 2.43
N HIS A 125 -0.81 -26.68 3.52
CA HIS A 125 -1.38 -27.13 4.79
C HIS A 125 -2.87 -27.44 4.70
N SER A 126 -3.65 -26.57 4.06
CA SER A 126 -5.08 -26.76 3.84
C SER A 126 -5.35 -28.03 3.03
N ASN A 127 -4.62 -28.21 1.93
CA ASN A 127 -4.72 -29.40 1.07
C ASN A 127 -4.41 -30.68 1.87
N ARG A 128 -3.31 -30.70 2.63
CA ARG A 128 -2.94 -31.85 3.46
C ARG A 128 -4.03 -32.20 4.48
N ILE A 129 -4.63 -31.20 5.12
CA ILE A 129 -5.75 -31.42 6.06
C ILE A 129 -6.98 -31.98 5.32
N GLY A 130 -7.28 -31.46 4.13
CA GLY A 130 -8.34 -31.99 3.26
C GLY A 130 -8.16 -33.46 2.94
N LEU A 131 -6.95 -33.87 2.52
CA LEU A 131 -6.62 -35.27 2.24
C LEU A 131 -6.76 -36.18 3.47
N HIS A 132 -6.40 -35.68 4.66
CA HIS A 132 -6.66 -36.42 5.90
C HIS A 132 -8.16 -36.55 6.20
N LEU A 133 -8.94 -35.49 5.93
CA LEU A 133 -10.38 -35.48 6.17
C LEU A 133 -11.13 -36.46 5.24
N GLU A 134 -10.70 -36.59 3.98
CA GLU A 134 -11.26 -37.57 3.03
C GLU A 134 -11.05 -39.01 3.49
N ARG A 135 -9.91 -39.27 4.14
CA ARG A 135 -9.59 -40.58 4.72
C ARG A 135 -10.23 -40.80 6.09
N LEU A 136 -10.63 -39.72 6.76
CA LEU A 136 -11.31 -39.78 8.04
C LEU A 136 -12.77 -40.18 7.82
N GLY A 137 -13.07 -41.46 8.03
CA GLY A 137 -14.44 -41.97 7.96
C GLY A 137 -15.40 -41.17 8.87
N LYS A 138 -16.65 -41.01 8.42
CA LYS A 138 -17.66 -40.28 9.22
C LYS A 138 -17.99 -41.07 10.47
N ARG A 139 -17.76 -40.48 11.65
CA ARG A 139 -18.19 -41.07 12.92
C ARG A 139 -19.71 -40.90 13.09
N PRO A 140 -20.48 -41.98 13.36
CA PRO A 140 -21.89 -41.85 13.73
C PRO A 140 -22.05 -41.01 15.01
N GLY A 141 -23.00 -40.07 15.02
CA GLY A 141 -23.21 -39.15 16.14
C GLY A 141 -22.29 -37.92 16.08
N LYS A 142 -21.48 -37.70 17.13
CA LYS A 142 -20.62 -36.50 17.26
C LYS A 142 -19.25 -36.70 16.60
N ASP A 143 -19.05 -36.07 15.45
CA ASP A 143 -17.77 -36.02 14.72
C ASP A 143 -16.91 -34.83 15.15
N VAL A 144 -16.28 -34.95 16.33
CA VAL A 144 -15.45 -33.88 16.90
C VAL A 144 -14.20 -33.64 16.04
N VAL A 145 -13.50 -34.70 15.64
CA VAL A 145 -12.23 -34.59 14.89
C VAL A 145 -12.47 -34.01 13.49
N GLY A 146 -13.45 -34.53 12.74
CA GLY A 146 -13.76 -33.97 11.43
C GLY A 146 -14.26 -32.53 11.53
N HIS A 147 -15.00 -32.17 12.59
CA HIS A 147 -15.37 -30.77 12.83
C HIS A 147 -14.13 -29.90 13.06
N MET A 148 -13.19 -30.30 13.90
CA MET A 148 -11.95 -29.55 14.17
C MET A 148 -11.11 -29.36 12.90
N LEU A 149 -10.97 -30.39 12.07
CA LEU A 149 -10.22 -30.30 10.81
C LEU A 149 -10.91 -29.36 9.82
N ARG A 150 -12.24 -29.42 9.67
CA ARG A 150 -13.01 -28.48 8.84
C ARG A 150 -12.90 -27.04 9.34
N ALA A 151 -12.96 -26.83 10.65
CA ALA A 151 -12.74 -25.52 11.26
C ALA A 151 -11.33 -24.99 10.97
N ARG A 152 -10.31 -25.87 10.99
CA ARG A 152 -8.94 -25.49 10.65
C ARG A 152 -8.78 -25.13 9.17
N ILE A 153 -9.39 -25.88 8.25
CA ILE A 153 -9.43 -25.53 6.82
C ILE A 153 -10.04 -24.14 6.64
N LYS A 154 -11.18 -23.86 7.30
CA LYS A 154 -11.83 -22.55 7.25
C LYS A 154 -10.92 -21.43 7.76
N ALA A 155 -10.26 -21.63 8.90
CA ALA A 155 -9.33 -20.66 9.45
C ALA A 155 -8.14 -20.38 8.52
N ILE A 156 -7.60 -21.42 7.88
CA ILE A 156 -6.53 -21.27 6.88
C ILE A 156 -7.04 -20.50 5.66
N ALA A 157 -8.25 -20.78 5.18
CA ALA A 157 -8.84 -20.04 4.06
C ALA A 157 -9.01 -18.55 4.38
N THR A 158 -9.42 -18.21 5.62
CA THR A 158 -9.46 -16.81 6.07
C THR A 158 -8.06 -16.18 6.06
N ALA A 159 -7.04 -16.87 6.60
CA ALA A 159 -5.68 -16.37 6.60
C ALA A 159 -5.08 -16.20 5.18
N ILE A 160 -5.46 -17.07 4.23
CA ILE A 160 -5.09 -16.93 2.81
C ILE A 160 -5.73 -15.66 2.24
N SER A 161 -7.03 -15.45 2.44
CA SER A 161 -7.73 -14.26 1.96
C SER A 161 -7.15 -12.97 2.54
N GLU A 162 -6.80 -12.95 3.83
CA GLU A 162 -6.10 -11.83 4.46
C GLU A 162 -4.70 -11.59 3.86
N THR A 163 -3.99 -12.66 3.51
CA THR A 163 -2.67 -12.58 2.88
C THR A 163 -2.78 -12.06 1.44
N GLU A 164 -3.79 -12.49 0.69
CA GLU A 164 -4.09 -11.99 -0.66
C GLU A 164 -4.43 -10.50 -0.65
N ALA A 165 -5.23 -10.04 0.33
CA ALA A 165 -5.54 -8.62 0.48
C ALA A 165 -4.26 -7.79 0.72
N LYS A 166 -3.34 -8.27 1.56
CA LYS A 166 -2.04 -7.61 1.80
C LYS A 166 -1.15 -7.59 0.55
N ILE A 167 -1.15 -8.67 -0.23
CA ILE A 167 -0.43 -8.73 -1.52
C ILE A 167 -1.00 -7.65 -2.44
N GLY A 168 -2.31 -7.64 -2.66
CA GLY A 168 -2.96 -6.65 -3.54
C GLY A 168 -2.73 -5.21 -3.08
N ALA A 169 -2.77 -4.94 -1.78
CA ALA A 169 -2.44 -3.62 -1.24
C ALA A 169 -0.97 -3.23 -1.49
N SER A 170 -0.04 -4.18 -1.39
CA SER A 170 1.39 -3.92 -1.64
C SER A 170 1.69 -3.72 -3.12
N GLU A 171 1.05 -4.50 -4.00
CA GLU A 171 1.10 -4.32 -5.45
C GLU A 171 0.55 -2.95 -5.83
N ARG A 172 -0.59 -2.57 -5.26
CA ARG A 172 -1.19 -1.27 -5.49
C ARG A 172 -0.32 -0.12 -4.97
N ALA A 173 0.38 -0.32 -3.85
CA ALA A 173 1.36 0.64 -3.34
C ALA A 173 2.55 0.79 -4.30
N CYS A 174 3.00 -0.29 -4.95
CA CYS A 174 4.02 -0.20 -6.00
C CYS A 174 3.52 0.67 -7.17
N ASP A 175 2.30 0.45 -7.66
CA ASP A 175 1.71 1.26 -8.73
C ASP A 175 1.68 2.75 -8.35
N MET A 176 1.30 3.06 -7.11
CA MET A 176 1.26 4.44 -6.61
C MET A 176 2.63 5.11 -6.53
N LEU A 177 3.71 4.32 -6.44
CA LEU A 177 5.09 4.82 -6.44
C LEU A 177 5.71 4.86 -7.85
N GLU A 178 4.98 4.44 -8.88
CA GLU A 178 5.41 4.59 -10.27
C GLU A 178 5.47 6.07 -10.67
N GLY A 179 6.47 6.43 -11.50
CA GLY A 179 6.68 7.80 -11.95
C GLY A 179 7.42 8.70 -10.95
N TYR A 180 7.53 8.31 -9.68
CA TYR A 180 8.37 9.00 -8.71
C TYR A 180 9.85 8.70 -8.95
N LEU A 181 10.62 9.76 -9.20
CA LEU A 181 12.08 9.76 -9.35
C LEU A 181 12.70 10.54 -8.20
N TYR A 182 13.86 10.08 -7.74
CA TYR A 182 14.65 10.77 -6.72
C TYR A 182 15.99 11.20 -7.32
N GLU A 183 16.35 12.46 -7.14
CA GLU A 183 17.61 13.00 -7.63
C GLU A 183 18.75 12.62 -6.68
N MET A 184 19.79 12.02 -7.24
CA MET A 184 20.97 11.57 -6.50
C MET A 184 22.07 12.63 -6.59
N ASN A 185 22.87 12.77 -5.53
CA ASN A 185 24.07 13.60 -5.61
C ASN A 185 25.03 12.99 -6.64
N GLU A 186 25.73 13.84 -7.39
CA GLU A 186 26.82 13.37 -8.24
C GLU A 186 27.86 12.63 -7.38
N PRO A 187 28.47 11.54 -7.88
CA PRO A 187 29.53 10.87 -7.15
C PRO A 187 30.63 11.89 -6.88
N GLN A 188 30.93 12.17 -5.62
CA GLN A 188 32.12 12.92 -5.28
C GLN A 188 33.31 12.07 -5.73
N GLU A 189 34.00 12.48 -6.80
CA GLU A 189 35.36 12.01 -7.07
C GLU A 189 36.15 12.30 -5.79
N GLU A 190 36.58 11.24 -5.10
CA GLU A 190 37.42 11.35 -3.91
C GLU A 190 38.65 12.17 -4.30
N ALA A 191 38.65 13.45 -3.92
CA ALA A 191 39.81 14.31 -4.07
C ALA A 191 40.97 13.61 -3.36
N GLU A 192 42.03 13.32 -4.11
CA GLU A 192 43.29 12.72 -3.68
C GLU A 192 43.88 13.47 -2.47
N THR A 193 43.40 13.21 -1.26
CA THR A 193 44.12 13.54 -0.01
C THR A 193 44.94 12.33 0.41
N ALA A 194 45.85 11.93 -0.47
CA ALA A 194 46.99 11.07 -0.16
C ALA A 194 48.32 11.86 -0.23
N ALA A 195 48.26 13.18 -0.09
CA ALA A 195 49.44 14.02 0.09
C ALA A 195 49.55 14.45 1.56
N GLU A 196 50.72 14.20 2.15
CA GLU A 196 51.17 14.68 3.47
C GLU A 196 50.73 13.88 4.71
N ILE A 197 51.10 12.59 4.76
CA ILE A 197 51.62 12.03 6.03
C ILE A 197 53.13 11.87 5.85
N GLU A 198 53.86 12.94 6.16
CA GLU A 198 55.31 12.96 6.29
C GLU A 198 55.70 12.06 7.47
N TRP A 199 56.27 10.89 7.19
CA TRP A 199 56.82 10.00 8.20
C TRP A 199 58.12 10.60 8.73
N ASP A 200 58.06 11.23 9.90
CA ASP A 200 59.24 11.73 10.60
C ASP A 200 60.00 10.54 11.23
N GLU A 201 61.11 10.12 10.63
CA GLU A 201 61.95 9.04 11.15
C GLU A 201 62.64 9.44 12.48
N PRO A 202 62.59 8.61 13.53
CA PRO A 202 63.29 8.93 14.77
C PRO A 202 64.81 8.75 14.59
N ARG A 203 65.54 9.86 14.69
CA ARG A 203 67.01 9.87 14.76
C ARG A 203 67.50 9.10 15.98
N ILE A 204 68.02 7.89 15.74
CA ILE A 204 68.78 7.12 16.73
C ILE A 204 70.06 7.90 17.06
N ARG A 205 70.14 8.48 18.26
CA ARG A 205 71.42 8.97 18.81
C ARG A 205 72.15 7.81 19.47
N SER A 206 73.23 7.38 18.82
CA SER A 206 74.35 6.66 19.41
C SER A 206 74.89 7.43 20.62
N ALA A 207 74.94 6.78 21.79
CA ALA A 207 75.74 7.23 22.92
C ALA A 207 76.65 6.06 23.33
N ALA A 208 77.89 6.13 22.86
CA ALA A 208 79.01 5.42 23.42
C ALA A 208 79.54 6.24 24.61
N GLN A 209 79.57 5.63 25.80
CA GLN A 209 80.67 5.63 26.78
C GLN A 209 80.24 4.92 28.05
#